data_AF-G9KWE0-F1
#
_entry.id   AF-G9KWE0-F1
#
_cell.length_a   1.000
_cell.length_b   1.000
_cell.length_c   1.000
_cell.angle_alpha   90.00
_cell.angle_beta   90.00
_cell.angle_gamma   90.00
#
_symmetry.space_group_name_H-M   'P 1'
#
loop_
_entity.id
_entity.type
_entity.pdbx_description
1 polymer ?
#
loop_
_entity_poly.entity_id
_entity_poly.type
_entity_poly.pdbx_seq_one_letter_code
_entity_poly.pdbx_strand_id
1 'polypeptide(L)'
;QPQPVIPASVIPEELISQAQVVLQGKSRSVIIRELQRTNLDVNLAVNNLLSRDDEDGDDGDDTASESYLPGEDLMSLLDADIHSAHPSVIIDADAMFSEDISYFG
;
A
#
# COMPACT_ATOMS: atom_id res chain seq x y z
N GLN A 1 9.31 10.74 -15.20
CA GLN A 1 8.79 11.22 -13.90
C GLN A 1 7.74 10.22 -13.44
N PRO A 2 7.72 9.79 -12.17
CA PRO A 2 6.61 8.98 -11.67
C PRO A 2 5.33 9.83 -11.77
N GLN A 3 4.26 9.28 -12.34
CA GLN A 3 2.98 9.99 -12.38
C GLN A 3 2.49 10.17 -10.93
N PRO A 4 1.95 11.35 -10.58
CA PRO A 4 1.38 11.57 -9.26
C PRO A 4 0.21 10.61 -9.06
N VAL A 5 0.33 9.72 -8.07
CA VAL A 5 -0.73 8.77 -7.73
C VAL A 5 -1.79 9.52 -6.92
N ILE A 6 -3.04 9.46 -7.38
CA ILE A 6 -4.17 10.09 -6.70
C ILE A 6 -4.39 9.40 -5.35
N PRO A 7 -4.41 10.10 -4.21
CA PRO A 7 -4.71 9.50 -2.91
C PRO A 7 -6.11 8.87 -2.88
N ALA A 8 -6.27 7.72 -2.21
CA ALA A 8 -7.58 7.06 -2.09
C ALA A 8 -8.63 7.93 -1.40
N SER A 9 -8.20 8.83 -0.51
CA SER A 9 -9.07 9.75 0.25
C SER A 9 -9.70 10.86 -0.59
N VAL A 10 -9.17 11.15 -1.78
CA VAL A 10 -9.70 12.21 -2.66
C VAL A 10 -10.57 11.66 -3.78
N ILE A 11 -10.75 10.34 -3.84
CA ILE A 11 -11.63 9.68 -4.82
C ILE A 11 -13.08 9.90 -4.37
N PRO A 12 -13.93 10.53 -5.19
CA PRO A 12 -15.33 10.72 -4.85
C PRO A 12 -16.07 9.39 -4.69
N GLU A 13 -16.87 9.27 -3.63
CA GLU A 13 -17.67 8.06 -3.36
C GLU A 13 -18.66 7.74 -4.49
N GLU A 14 -19.11 8.77 -5.20
CA GLU A 14 -20.02 8.63 -6.33
C GLU A 14 -19.38 7.81 -7.47
N LEU A 15 -18.09 8.03 -7.77
CA LEU A 15 -17.38 7.27 -8.81
C LEU A 15 -17.18 5.80 -8.40
N ILE A 16 -16.90 5.57 -7.12
CA ILE A 16 -16.79 4.24 -6.54
C ILE A 16 -18.14 3.52 -6.63
N SER A 17 -19.22 4.21 -6.25
CA SER A 17 -20.59 3.67 -6.27
C SER A 17 -21.04 3.32 -7.69
N GLN A 18 -20.76 4.19 -8.67
CA GLN A 18 -21.07 3.93 -10.08
C GLN A 18 -20.36 2.68 -10.59
N ALA A 19 -19.07 2.53 -10.30
CA ALA A 19 -18.32 1.33 -10.66
C ALA A 19 -18.86 0.08 -9.94
N GLN A 20 -19.24 0.20 -8.66
CA GLN A 20 -19.70 -0.92 -7.83
C GLN A 20 -21.09 -1.45 -8.24
N VAL A 21 -21.95 -0.61 -8.84
CA VAL A 21 -23.23 -1.05 -9.43
C VAL A 21 -23.01 -1.94 -10.64
N VAL A 22 -22.02 -1.63 -11.48
CA VAL A 22 -21.68 -2.41 -12.70
C VAL A 22 -20.87 -3.65 -12.34
N LEU A 23 -19.87 -3.52 -11.46
CA LEU A 23 -18.95 -4.57 -11.04
C LEU A 23 -19.44 -5.27 -9.77
N GLN A 24 -20.63 -5.89 -9.86
CA GLN A 24 -21.21 -6.58 -8.71
C GLN A 24 -20.28 -7.68 -8.19
N GLY A 25 -20.07 -7.72 -6.87
CA GLY A 25 -19.17 -8.68 -6.22
C GLY A 25 -17.71 -8.23 -6.13
N LYS A 26 -17.31 -7.15 -6.82
CA LYS A 26 -15.95 -6.59 -6.71
C LYS A 26 -15.77 -5.84 -5.39
N SER A 27 -14.59 -5.98 -4.78
CA SER A 27 -14.27 -5.22 -3.57
C SER A 27 -14.01 -3.74 -3.85
N ARG A 28 -14.43 -2.87 -2.93
CA ARG A 28 -14.21 -1.41 -3.00
C ARG A 28 -12.72 -1.06 -3.16
N SER A 29 -11.83 -1.80 -2.52
CA SER A 29 -10.37 -1.61 -2.63
C SER A 29 -9.83 -1.84 -4.04
N VAL A 30 -10.40 -2.80 -4.77
CA VAL A 30 -10.02 -3.07 -6.18
C VAL A 30 -10.49 -1.94 -7.09
N ILE A 31 -11.74 -1.50 -6.90
CA ILE A 31 -12.31 -0.37 -7.64
C ILE A 31 -11.47 0.91 -7.42
N ILE A 32 -11.16 1.24 -6.17
CA ILE A 32 -10.31 2.39 -5.82
C ILE A 32 -8.96 2.31 -6.50
N ARG A 33 -8.29 1.16 -6.43
CA ARG A 33 -6.97 0.97 -7.03
C ARG A 33 -7.00 1.19 -8.54
N GLU A 34 -8.06 0.75 -9.20
CA GLU A 34 -8.20 0.95 -10.64
C GLU A 34 -8.51 2.40 -10.99
N LEU A 35 -9.41 3.06 -10.24
CA LEU A 35 -9.68 4.50 -10.40
C LEU A 35 -8.42 5.36 -10.21
N GLN A 36 -7.51 4.97 -9.31
CA GLN A 36 -6.21 5.65 -9.17
C GLN A 36 -5.33 5.49 -10.42
N ARG A 37 -5.35 4.31 -11.06
CA ARG A 37 -4.56 4.02 -12.26
C ARG A 37 -5.14 4.70 -13.50
N THR A 38 -6.46 4.79 -13.58
CA THR A 38 -7.18 5.41 -14.71
C THR A 38 -7.40 6.90 -14.52
N ASN A 39 -6.77 7.51 -13.52
CA ASN A 39 -6.89 8.94 -13.23
C ASN A 39 -8.35 9.39 -13.06
N LEU A 40 -9.12 8.60 -12.29
CA LEU A 40 -10.55 8.76 -12.00
C LEU A 40 -11.50 8.57 -13.20
N ASP A 41 -11.01 8.00 -14.30
CA ASP A 41 -11.89 7.58 -15.39
C ASP A 41 -12.63 6.28 -15.00
N VAL A 42 -13.91 6.43 -14.66
CA VAL A 42 -14.80 5.32 -14.26
C VAL A 42 -15.03 4.36 -15.42
N ASN A 43 -15.22 4.86 -16.65
CA ASN A 43 -15.50 3.99 -17.79
C ASN A 43 -14.29 3.12 -18.10
N LEU A 44 -13.10 3.72 -18.11
CA LEU A 44 -11.85 2.97 -18.31
C LEU A 44 -11.61 1.97 -17.17
N ALA A 45 -11.85 2.37 -15.93
CA ALA A 45 -11.69 1.47 -14.78
C ALA A 45 -12.66 0.29 -14.84
N VAL A 46 -13.94 0.54 -15.15
CA VAL A 46 -14.96 -0.50 -15.30
C VAL A 46 -14.60 -1.44 -16.45
N ASN A 47 -14.22 -0.91 -17.61
CA ASN A 47 -13.80 -1.72 -18.75
C ASN A 47 -12.60 -2.62 -18.39
N ASN A 48 -11.57 -2.07 -17.74
CA ASN A 48 -10.40 -2.84 -17.32
C ASN A 48 -10.75 -3.98 -16.35
N LEU A 49 -11.73 -3.74 -15.46
CA LEU A 49 -12.13 -4.73 -14.47
C LEU A 49 -13.06 -5.79 -15.06
N LEU A 50 -13.98 -5.43 -15.96
CA LEU A 50 -14.84 -6.36 -16.69
C LEU A 50 -14.01 -7.26 -17.62
N SER A 51 -13.10 -6.68 -18.41
CA SER A 51 -12.28 -7.47 -19.35
C SER A 51 -11.43 -8.52 -18.66
N ARG A 52 -11.02 -8.29 -17.41
CA ARG A 52 -10.30 -9.28 -16.60
C ARG A 52 -11.23 -10.32 -15.98
N ASP A 53 -12.40 -9.92 -15.47
CA ASP A 53 -13.38 -10.85 -14.90
C ASP A 53 -13.97 -11.78 -15.98
N ASP A 54 -14.00 -11.35 -17.25
CA ASP A 54 -14.39 -12.18 -18.40
C ASP A 54 -13.29 -13.20 -18.81
N GLU A 55 -12.02 -12.94 -18.47
CA GLU A 55 -10.89 -13.85 -18.73
C GLU A 55 -10.70 -14.89 -17.61
N ASP A 56 -11.01 -14.52 -16.36
CA ASP A 56 -10.92 -15.40 -15.17
C ASP A 56 -12.13 -16.35 -15.00
N GLY A 57 -12.98 -16.48 -16.03
CA GLY A 57 -14.12 -17.41 -16.06
C GLY A 57 -13.78 -18.90 -16.06
N ASP A 58 -12.51 -19.27 -15.86
CA ASP A 58 -12.01 -20.65 -15.82
C ASP A 58 -11.02 -20.94 -14.66
N ASP A 59 -10.91 -20.11 -13.61
CA ASP A 59 -10.13 -20.51 -12.43
C ASP A 59 -11.00 -21.35 -11.47
N GLY A 60 -11.39 -22.51 -12.00
CA GLY A 60 -11.77 -23.65 -11.21
C GLY A 60 -10.52 -24.22 -10.53
N ASP A 61 -10.56 -24.22 -9.20
CA ASP A 61 -9.90 -25.18 -8.32
C ASP A 61 -8.44 -24.91 -7.91
N ASP A 62 -8.29 -24.76 -6.58
CA ASP A 62 -7.18 -25.24 -5.76
C ASP A 62 -5.74 -25.09 -6.27
N THR A 63 -4.98 -24.17 -5.67
CA THR A 63 -3.92 -24.52 -4.68
C THR A 63 -2.90 -23.39 -4.53
N ALA A 64 -2.45 -23.19 -3.29
CA ALA A 64 -1.18 -22.54 -2.93
C ALA A 64 -1.11 -21.00 -2.98
N SER A 65 -1.73 -20.35 -2.00
CA SER A 65 -1.14 -19.15 -1.37
C SER A 65 -1.52 -19.02 0.11
N GLU A 66 -1.75 -20.15 0.78
CA GLU A 66 -1.64 -20.23 2.23
C GLU A 66 -0.14 -20.37 2.56
N SER A 67 0.38 -19.60 3.52
CA SER A 67 1.75 -19.70 4.09
C SER A 67 2.90 -18.84 3.52
N TYR A 68 2.71 -17.51 3.45
CA TYR A 68 3.83 -16.60 3.76
C TYR A 68 3.41 -15.58 4.82
N LEU A 69 3.19 -16.07 6.04
CA LEU A 69 3.30 -15.29 7.27
C LEU A 69 4.63 -15.68 7.94
N PRO A 70 5.73 -14.93 7.76
CA PRO A 70 6.87 -15.04 8.65
C PRO A 70 6.71 -13.95 9.73
N GLY A 71 6.31 -14.33 10.94
CA GLY A 71 6.18 -13.33 12.01
C GLY A 71 5.91 -13.84 13.41
N GLU A 72 5.91 -15.16 13.63
CA GLU A 72 5.76 -15.73 14.98
C GLU A 72 7.00 -15.53 15.89
N ASP A 73 8.08 -14.90 15.40
CA ASP A 73 9.26 -14.55 16.21
C ASP A 73 9.15 -13.23 16.99
N LEU A 74 8.09 -12.44 16.83
CA LEU A 74 7.97 -11.15 17.51
C LEU A 74 7.56 -11.24 18.99
N MET A 75 7.17 -12.41 19.49
CA MET A 75 6.79 -12.60 20.91
C MET A 75 7.92 -13.14 21.81
N SER A 76 9.06 -13.57 21.24
CA SER A 76 10.23 -14.01 22.03
C SER A 76 11.18 -12.87 22.45
N LEU A 77 11.01 -11.66 21.92
CA LEU A 77 11.89 -10.51 22.16
C LEU A 77 11.50 -9.63 23.37
N LEU A 78 10.38 -9.92 24.04
CA LEU A 78 9.81 -9.05 25.08
C LEU A 78 9.83 -9.63 26.50
N ASP A 79 10.43 -10.80 26.74
CA ASP A 79 10.47 -11.42 28.08
C ASP A 79 11.88 -11.74 28.61
N ALA A 80 12.94 -11.36 27.91
CA ALA A 80 14.30 -11.37 28.46
C ALA A 80 14.57 -10.08 29.27
N ASP A 81 13.86 -10.00 30.38
CA ASP A 81 14.20 -9.34 31.65
C ASP A 81 15.55 -8.57 31.70
N ILE A 82 15.44 -7.24 31.90
CA ILE A 82 16.42 -6.35 32.56
C ILE A 82 17.69 -5.97 31.79
N HIS A 83 17.59 -4.87 31.01
CA HIS A 83 18.64 -3.85 30.98
C HIS A 83 18.06 -2.49 31.38
N SER A 84 18.18 -2.25 32.68
CA SER A 84 18.14 -0.96 33.35
C SER A 84 18.93 0.12 32.61
N ALA A 85 18.43 1.35 32.65
CA ALA A 85 18.95 2.61 32.09
C ALA A 85 18.40 2.97 30.69
N HIS A 86 17.26 3.66 30.68
CA HIS A 86 16.89 4.60 29.62
C HIS A 86 17.96 5.69 29.47
N PRO A 87 18.67 5.82 28.32
CA PRO A 87 19.21 7.10 27.92
C PRO A 87 18.14 7.78 27.06
N SER A 88 17.48 8.78 27.62
CA SER A 88 16.73 9.78 26.85
C SER A 88 17.64 10.31 25.73
N VAL A 89 17.41 9.90 24.48
CA VAL A 89 18.14 10.46 23.33
C VAL A 89 17.48 11.80 22.99
N ILE A 90 18.02 12.88 23.53
CA ILE A 90 17.73 14.24 23.08
C ILE A 90 18.48 14.41 21.76
N ILE A 91 17.76 14.41 20.63
CA ILE A 91 18.34 14.69 19.32
C ILE A 91 18.55 16.20 19.25
N ASP A 92 19.81 16.64 19.35
CA ASP A 92 20.22 18.02 19.11
C ASP A 92 20.22 18.30 17.60
N ALA A 93 19.36 19.22 17.17
CA ALA A 93 19.15 19.54 15.76
C ALA A 93 20.33 20.28 15.12
N ASP A 94 21.27 20.82 15.91
CA ASP A 94 22.47 21.51 15.42
C ASP A 94 23.58 20.55 14.92
N ALA A 95 23.46 19.24 15.19
CA ALA A 95 24.46 18.25 14.78
C ALA A 95 24.23 17.61 13.39
N MET A 96 23.14 17.97 12.68
CA MET A 96 22.80 17.37 11.38
C MET A 96 23.45 18.07 10.18
N PHE A 97 24.08 19.23 10.36
CA PHE A 97 24.87 19.88 9.30
C PHE A 97 26.35 19.60 9.51
N SER A 98 26.77 18.40 9.12
CA SER A 98 28.17 18.09 8.84
C SER A 98 28.26 17.41 7.48
N GLU A 99 28.06 18.20 6.43
CA GLU A 99 28.57 17.90 5.09
C GLU A 99 29.24 19.16 4.54
N ASP A 100 30.40 18.94 3.91
CA ASP A 100 31.33 19.87 3.29
C ASP A 100 32.23 20.73 4.20
N ILE A 101 33.47 20.27 4.43
CA ILE A 101 34.73 20.97 4.06
C ILE A 101 35.84 19.88 4.07
N SER A 102 35.88 19.08 3.00
CA SER A 102 37.06 18.29 2.67
C SER A 102 38.07 19.17 1.93
N TYR A 103 39.04 19.67 2.68
CA TYR A 103 40.47 19.70 2.35
C TYR A 103 40.88 19.91 0.88
N PHE A 104 41.23 21.15 0.51
CA PHE A 104 42.30 21.44 -0.45
C PHE A 104 43.03 22.72 -0.01
N GLY A 105 44.30 22.58 0.39
CA GLY A 105 45.23 23.69 0.65
C GLY A 105 46.03 23.55 1.92
#